data_AF-A0A8J7XHI8-F1
#
_entry.id   AF-A0A8J7XHI8-F1
#
_cell.length_a   1.000
_cell.length_b   1.000
_cell.length_c   1.000
_cell.angle_alpha   90.00
_cell.angle_beta   90.00
_cell.angle_gamma   90.00
#
_symmetry.space_group_name_H-M   'P 1'
#
loop_
_entity.id
_entity.type
_entity.pdbx_description
1 polymer ?
#
loop_
_entity_poly.entity_id
_entity_poly.type
_entity_poly.pdbx_seq_one_letter_code
_entity_poly.pdbx_strand_id
1 'polypeptide(L)'
;WNRVGVVGFRDLSTEVAELGAERNNTITKVANLLPRGGTNIAAGIRRSIDLLVGEVDLRKGEGRENGLKLERRKQIILLTDGDATHPKPKQFAAEYARRCARLAARYGIVISVVCIGDEDETSDGGRSYNPDLATQIAEIGDGGLFFVKDMRDLSSVFVSEIDKLMIRASALQAPVPRAE
;
A
#
# COMPACT_ATOMS: atom_id res chain seq x y z
N TRP A 1 -9.31 11.02 -14.58
CA TRP A 1 -9.16 9.56 -14.71
C TRP A 1 -8.18 9.07 -13.66
N ASN A 2 -8.65 8.23 -12.74
CA ASN A 2 -7.79 7.61 -11.73
C ASN A 2 -6.97 6.50 -12.40
N ARG A 3 -5.67 6.45 -12.09
CA ARG A 3 -4.79 5.38 -12.54
C ARG A 3 -4.62 4.41 -11.39
N VAL A 4 -4.87 3.13 -11.66
CA VAL A 4 -4.69 2.05 -10.69
C VAL A 4 -3.56 1.16 -11.20
N GLY A 5 -2.71 0.72 -10.29
CA GLY A 5 -1.69 -0.30 -10.49
C GLY A 5 -1.82 -1.35 -9.39
N VAL A 6 -1.29 -2.53 -9.62
CA VAL A 6 -1.34 -3.64 -8.66
C VAL A 6 0.07 -4.17 -8.48
N VAL A 7 0.47 -4.38 -7.23
CA VAL A 7 1.77 -4.95 -6.89
C VAL A 7 1.52 -6.23 -6.09
N GLY A 8 1.84 -7.37 -6.68
CA GLY A 8 2.03 -8.61 -5.94
C GLY A 8 3.43 -8.63 -5.34
N PHE A 9 3.56 -8.99 -4.07
CA PHE A 9 4.86 -9.10 -3.41
C PHE A 9 4.96 -10.45 -2.68
N ARG A 10 6.16 -11.03 -2.70
CA ARG A 10 6.49 -12.34 -2.11
C ARG A 10 7.80 -12.23 -1.35
N ASP A 11 8.62 -13.27 -1.30
CA ASP A 11 9.95 -13.30 -0.68
C ASP A 11 10.98 -12.32 -1.30
N LEU A 12 11.27 -12.47 -2.59
CA LEU A 12 12.26 -11.71 -3.37
C LEU A 12 11.67 -11.20 -4.69
N SER A 13 10.50 -11.71 -5.08
CA SER A 13 9.82 -11.31 -6.32
C SER A 13 8.72 -10.30 -6.04
N THR A 14 8.61 -9.31 -6.93
CA THR A 14 7.45 -8.44 -7.02
C THR A 14 6.90 -8.52 -8.44
N GLU A 15 5.61 -8.82 -8.58
CA GLU A 15 4.90 -8.78 -9.85
C GLU A 15 4.11 -7.48 -9.91
N VAL A 16 4.13 -6.82 -11.07
CA VAL A 16 3.53 -5.50 -11.23
C VAL A 16 2.54 -5.45 -12.39
N ALA A 17 1.33 -5.01 -12.09
CA ALA A 17 0.45 -4.36 -13.04
C ALA A 17 0.77 -2.86 -13.09
N GLU A 18 1.18 -2.40 -14.27
CA GLU A 18 1.55 -1.01 -14.51
C GLU A 18 0.41 -0.04 -14.18
N LEU A 19 0.77 1.15 -13.69
CA LEU A 19 -0.19 2.20 -13.39
C LEU A 19 -0.94 2.64 -14.65
N GLY A 20 -2.27 2.55 -14.63
CA GLY A 20 -3.10 3.00 -15.76
C GLY A 20 -3.01 2.10 -16.99
N ALA A 21 -2.65 0.83 -16.81
CA ALA A 21 -3.01 -0.20 -17.78
C ALA A 21 -4.55 -0.24 -17.96
N GLU A 22 -5.01 -0.75 -19.10
CA GLU A 22 -6.45 -0.94 -19.32
C GLU A 22 -7.05 -1.80 -18.20
N ARG A 23 -8.29 -1.47 -17.79
CA ARG A 23 -9.01 -2.14 -16.69
C ARG A 23 -8.93 -3.66 -16.78
N ASN A 24 -9.08 -4.22 -17.97
CA ASN A 24 -9.06 -5.66 -18.21
C ASN A 24 -7.68 -6.28 -17.92
N ASN A 25 -6.59 -5.58 -18.24
CA ASN A 25 -5.24 -6.05 -17.94
C ASN A 25 -4.99 -6.10 -16.42
N THR A 26 -5.42 -5.05 -15.69
CA THR A 26 -5.33 -5.04 -14.23
C THR A 26 -6.16 -6.16 -13.59
N ILE A 27 -7.40 -6.38 -14.06
CA ILE A 27 -8.25 -7.48 -13.58
C ILE A 27 -7.59 -8.84 -13.84
N THR A 28 -7.08 -9.07 -15.05
CA THR A 28 -6.40 -10.33 -15.41
C THR A 28 -5.18 -10.57 -14.53
N LYS A 29 -4.39 -9.53 -14.23
CA LYS A 29 -3.23 -9.67 -13.34
C LYS A 29 -3.63 -10.01 -11.90
N VAL A 30 -4.67 -9.37 -11.37
CA VAL A 30 -5.21 -9.70 -10.04
C VAL A 30 -5.72 -11.15 -10.01
N ALA A 31 -6.47 -11.56 -11.03
CA ALA A 31 -7.04 -12.91 -11.12
C ALA A 31 -5.98 -14.02 -11.22
N ASN A 32 -4.79 -13.69 -11.73
CA ASN A 32 -3.67 -14.62 -11.86
C ASN A 32 -2.66 -14.54 -10.70
N LEU A 33 -2.98 -13.84 -9.61
CA LEU A 33 -2.13 -13.85 -8.41
C LEU A 33 -2.14 -15.27 -7.80
N LEU A 34 -0.95 -15.86 -7.70
CA LEU A 34 -0.76 -17.18 -7.09
C LEU A 34 -0.15 -17.05 -5.68
N PRO A 35 -0.69 -17.78 -4.68
CA PRO A 35 -0.11 -17.81 -3.34
C PRO A 35 1.24 -18.52 -3.39
N ARG A 36 2.26 -17.91 -2.78
CA ARG A 36 3.61 -18.50 -2.61
C ARG A 36 4.22 -18.05 -1.30
N GLY A 37 5.10 -18.87 -0.74
CA GLY A 37 5.68 -18.65 0.59
C GLY A 37 6.52 -17.37 0.68
N GLY A 38 6.44 -16.72 1.83
CA GLY A 38 7.22 -15.53 2.17
C GLY A 38 6.52 -14.22 1.89
N THR A 39 6.68 -13.27 2.81
CA THR A 39 5.97 -11.99 2.84
C THR A 39 6.97 -10.86 2.99
N ASN A 40 7.30 -10.18 1.89
CA ASN A 40 8.20 -9.01 1.87
C ASN A 40 7.39 -7.72 1.67
N ILE A 41 6.75 -7.27 2.75
CA ILE A 41 5.95 -6.03 2.76
C ILE A 41 6.79 -4.84 2.28
N ALA A 42 8.06 -4.78 2.69
CA ALA A 42 8.98 -3.71 2.31
C ALA A 42 9.18 -3.63 0.78
N ALA A 43 9.39 -4.78 0.12
CA ALA A 43 9.50 -4.84 -1.34
C ALA A 43 8.20 -4.42 -2.04
N GLY A 44 7.02 -4.81 -1.50
CA GLY A 44 5.72 -4.38 -2.01
C GLY A 44 5.53 -2.86 -1.94
N ILE A 45 5.80 -2.25 -0.79
CA ILE A 45 5.75 -0.79 -0.61
C ILE A 45 6.76 -0.12 -1.54
N ARG A 46 7.99 -0.63 -1.59
CA ARG A 46 9.06 -0.08 -2.42
C ARG A 46 8.68 -0.06 -3.90
N ARG A 47 8.18 -1.18 -4.41
CA ARG A 47 7.78 -1.28 -5.82
C ARG A 47 6.58 -0.38 -6.13
N SER A 48 5.68 -0.19 -5.16
CA SER A 48 4.57 0.76 -5.27
C SER A 48 5.04 2.21 -5.34
N ILE A 49 6.06 2.58 -4.55
CA ILE A 49 6.72 3.89 -4.66
C ILE A 49 7.29 4.04 -6.07
N ASP A 50 8.07 3.07 -6.55
CA ASP A 50 8.71 3.15 -7.87
C ASP A 50 7.68 3.32 -9.00
N LEU A 51 6.49 2.73 -8.86
CA LEU A 51 5.38 2.96 -9.79
C LEU A 51 4.84 4.38 -9.70
N LEU A 52 4.52 4.83 -8.49
CA LEU A 52 3.83 6.11 -8.26
C LEU A 52 4.72 7.33 -8.52
N VAL A 53 6.04 7.20 -8.38
CA VAL A 53 6.98 8.33 -8.48
C VAL A 53 8.15 8.11 -9.45
N GLY A 54 8.30 6.91 -10.02
CA GLY A 54 9.49 6.51 -10.77
C GLY A 54 10.55 5.84 -9.88
N GLU A 55 11.58 5.23 -10.47
CA GLU A 55 12.66 4.58 -9.69
C GLU A 55 13.36 5.58 -8.76
N VAL A 56 13.35 5.27 -7.47
CA VAL A 56 13.97 6.10 -6.41
C VAL A 56 15.30 5.47 -5.99
N ASP A 57 16.34 6.23 -5.65
CA ASP A 57 17.53 5.69 -4.96
C ASP A 57 17.42 5.91 -3.43
N LEU A 58 17.40 4.82 -2.65
CA LEU A 58 17.32 4.86 -1.18
C LEU A 58 18.51 5.57 -0.51
N ARG A 59 19.68 5.63 -1.18
CA ARG A 59 20.90 6.22 -0.62
C ARG A 59 20.95 7.73 -0.82
N LYS A 60 20.29 8.24 -1.86
CA LYS A 60 20.31 9.66 -2.22
C LYS A 60 19.05 10.38 -1.80
N GLY A 61 17.94 9.68 -1.59
CA GLY A 61 16.64 10.32 -1.30
C GLY A 61 16.08 11.14 -2.48
N GLU A 62 16.84 11.23 -3.58
CA GLU A 62 16.48 11.90 -4.81
C GLU A 62 15.90 10.85 -5.77
N GLY A 63 14.60 10.95 -6.03
CA GLY A 63 13.99 10.22 -7.13
C GLY A 63 14.21 11.01 -8.43
N ARG A 64 14.38 10.31 -9.56
CA ARG A 64 14.12 10.95 -10.85
C ARG A 64 12.62 11.18 -10.91
N GLU A 65 12.17 12.39 -10.55
CA GLU A 65 10.77 12.81 -10.70
C GLU A 65 10.41 12.84 -12.19
N ASN A 66 10.14 11.67 -12.76
CA ASN A 66 9.56 11.56 -14.09
C ASN A 66 8.06 11.86 -13.96
N GLY A 67 7.74 13.15 -13.79
CA GLY A 67 6.59 13.79 -14.43
C GLY A 67 5.17 13.35 -14.05
N LEU A 68 4.93 12.47 -13.07
CA LEU A 68 3.61 12.39 -12.44
C LEU A 68 3.50 13.50 -11.39
N LYS A 69 3.32 14.73 -11.93
CA LYS A 69 3.11 16.01 -11.24
C LYS A 69 2.60 15.82 -9.80
N LEU A 70 3.26 16.50 -8.86
CA LEU A 70 2.87 16.65 -7.45
C LEU A 70 1.37 16.99 -7.21
N GLU A 71 0.63 17.36 -8.25
CA GLU A 71 -0.80 17.69 -8.19
C GLU A 71 -1.72 16.48 -7.98
N ARG A 72 -1.28 15.25 -8.28
CA ARG A 72 -2.13 14.05 -8.12
C ARG A 72 -1.85 13.35 -6.81
N ARG A 73 -2.91 13.12 -6.04
CA ARG A 73 -2.89 12.32 -4.81
C ARG A 73 -2.45 10.90 -5.12
N LYS A 74 -1.55 10.39 -4.29
CA LYS A 74 -0.96 9.06 -4.39
C LYS A 74 -1.35 8.27 -3.15
N GLN A 75 -1.78 7.03 -3.33
CA GLN A 75 -2.15 6.15 -2.23
C GLN A 75 -1.70 4.73 -2.54
N ILE A 76 -1.28 4.03 -1.50
CA ILE A 76 -1.06 2.59 -1.45
C ILE A 76 -2.15 2.03 -0.53
N ILE A 77 -2.84 0.99 -1.00
CA ILE A 77 -3.67 0.14 -0.15
C ILE A 77 -2.90 -1.19 -0.01
N LEU A 78 -2.28 -1.38 1.15
CA LEU A 78 -1.51 -2.58 1.47
C LEU A 78 -2.46 -3.65 1.99
N LEU A 79 -2.68 -4.70 1.20
CA LEU A 79 -3.42 -5.88 1.61
C LEU A 79 -2.45 -6.98 2.06
N THR A 80 -2.61 -7.51 3.28
CA THR A 80 -1.78 -8.61 3.79
C THR A 80 -2.59 -9.55 4.67
N ASP A 81 -2.34 -10.85 4.54
CA ASP A 81 -2.85 -11.92 5.42
C ASP A 81 -1.76 -12.45 6.39
N GLY A 82 -0.52 -11.96 6.25
CA GLY A 82 0.65 -12.50 6.92
C GLY A 82 1.58 -11.44 7.54
N ASP A 83 2.39 -11.88 8.51
CA ASP A 83 3.50 -11.09 9.07
C ASP A 83 4.65 -10.91 8.08
N ALA A 84 5.43 -9.84 8.24
CA ALA A 84 6.64 -9.60 7.45
C ALA A 84 7.70 -10.67 7.77
N THR A 85 7.98 -11.54 6.81
CA THR A 85 8.94 -12.65 6.98
C THR A 85 10.23 -12.46 6.16
N HIS A 86 10.24 -11.45 5.28
CA HIS A 86 11.32 -11.10 4.37
C HIS A 86 11.55 -9.57 4.29
N PRO A 87 12.78 -9.11 3.96
CA PRO A 87 13.96 -9.91 3.62
C PRO A 87 14.51 -10.68 4.83
N LYS A 88 15.33 -11.71 4.56
CA LYS A 88 16.05 -12.43 5.63
C LYS A 88 17.29 -11.64 6.06
N PRO A 89 17.69 -11.70 7.34
CA PRO A 89 17.00 -12.36 8.47
C PRO A 89 15.65 -11.72 8.88
N LYS A 90 14.68 -12.54 9.32
CA LYS A 90 13.29 -12.10 9.64
C LYS A 90 13.23 -10.89 10.59
N GLN A 91 14.14 -10.82 11.57
CA GLN A 91 14.19 -9.72 12.54
C GLN A 91 14.32 -8.32 11.91
N PHE A 92 14.83 -8.21 10.68
CA PHE A 92 14.96 -6.94 9.96
C PHE A 92 13.77 -6.63 9.05
N ALA A 93 12.87 -7.59 8.81
CA ALA A 93 11.76 -7.44 7.87
C ALA A 93 10.82 -6.30 8.29
N ALA A 94 10.44 -6.25 9.57
CA ALA A 94 9.57 -5.21 10.11
C ALA A 94 10.19 -3.80 10.03
N GLU A 95 11.48 -3.66 10.41
CA GLU A 95 12.14 -2.35 10.31
C GLU A 95 12.31 -1.90 8.87
N TYR A 96 12.59 -2.83 7.97
CA TYR A 96 12.70 -2.49 6.55
C TYR A 96 11.35 -2.05 5.97
N ALA A 97 10.24 -2.69 6.35
CA ALA A 97 8.89 -2.27 5.97
C ALA A 97 8.57 -0.85 6.49
N ARG A 98 8.88 -0.55 7.75
CA ARG A 98 8.76 0.81 8.31
C ARG A 98 9.59 1.83 7.55
N ARG A 99 10.85 1.50 7.22
CA ARG A 99 11.71 2.40 6.44
C ARG A 99 11.12 2.70 5.06
N CYS A 100 10.54 1.71 4.40
CA CYS A 100 9.84 1.89 3.12
C CYS A 100 8.56 2.74 3.29
N ALA A 101 7.80 2.55 4.37
CA ALA A 101 6.65 3.41 4.69
C ALA A 101 7.07 4.87 4.88
N ARG A 102 8.15 5.13 5.65
CA ARG A 102 8.72 6.49 5.82
C ARG A 102 9.18 7.08 4.50
N LEU A 103 9.71 6.26 3.60
CA LEU A 103 10.06 6.71 2.25
C LEU A 103 8.81 7.12 1.46
N ALA A 104 7.74 6.33 1.48
CA ALA A 104 6.49 6.65 0.81
C ALA A 104 5.89 7.97 1.32
N ALA A 105 5.86 8.16 2.65
CA ALA A 105 5.38 9.38 3.29
C ALA A 105 6.16 10.62 2.83
N ARG A 106 7.50 10.53 2.69
CA ARG A 106 8.33 11.62 2.15
C ARG A 106 7.96 12.04 0.72
N TYR A 107 7.35 11.14 -0.06
CA TYR A 107 6.83 11.43 -1.40
C TYR A 107 5.34 11.78 -1.43
N GLY A 108 4.74 12.04 -0.26
CA GLY A 108 3.31 12.38 -0.14
C GLY A 108 2.37 11.23 -0.53
N ILE A 109 2.81 9.98 -0.34
CA ILE A 109 2.01 8.79 -0.63
C ILE A 109 1.33 8.34 0.66
N VAL A 110 -0.01 8.31 0.65
CA VAL A 110 -0.80 7.77 1.77
C VAL A 110 -0.71 6.24 1.77
N ILE A 111 -0.59 5.60 2.93
CA ILE A 111 -0.64 4.13 3.05
C ILE A 111 -1.77 3.71 3.96
N SER A 112 -2.82 3.12 3.40
CA SER A 112 -3.84 2.40 4.16
C SER A 112 -3.47 0.91 4.22
N VAL A 113 -3.68 0.27 5.37
CA VAL A 113 -3.34 -1.14 5.60
C VAL A 113 -4.63 -1.92 5.86
N VAL A 114 -4.80 -3.02 5.12
CA VAL A 114 -5.90 -3.95 5.24
C VAL A 114 -5.32 -5.31 5.60
N CYS A 115 -5.62 -5.78 6.80
CA CYS A 115 -5.21 -7.06 7.33
C CYS A 115 -6.36 -8.07 7.17
N ILE A 116 -6.08 -9.21 6.55
CA ILE A 116 -7.02 -10.33 6.41
C ILE A 116 -6.69 -11.39 7.46
N GLY A 117 -7.72 -11.93 8.11
CA GLY A 117 -7.61 -13.04 9.06
C GLY A 117 -7.82 -12.60 10.50
N ASP A 118 -7.50 -13.51 11.43
CA ASP A 118 -7.79 -13.31 12.85
C ASP A 118 -6.71 -12.49 13.57
N GLU A 119 -7.18 -11.46 14.30
CA GLU A 119 -6.39 -10.61 15.19
C GLU A 119 -6.09 -11.28 16.54
N ASP A 120 -6.90 -12.29 16.90
CA ASP A 120 -6.97 -12.86 18.23
C ASP A 120 -6.00 -14.05 18.37
N GLU A 121 -5.05 -13.96 19.32
CA GLU A 121 -4.10 -15.04 19.66
C GLU A 121 -4.78 -16.31 20.18
N THR A 122 -6.02 -16.19 20.65
CA THR A 122 -6.81 -17.27 21.24
C THR A 122 -7.56 -18.13 20.22
N SER A 123 -7.50 -17.74 18.94
CA SER A 123 -7.99 -18.57 17.84
C SER A 123 -7.07 -19.79 17.70
N ASP A 124 -7.60 -20.97 17.38
CA ASP A 124 -6.84 -22.25 17.30
C ASP A 124 -5.60 -22.20 16.36
N GLY A 125 -5.43 -21.14 15.56
CA GLY A 125 -4.29 -20.90 14.67
C GLY A 125 -3.33 -19.76 15.06
N GLY A 126 -3.58 -19.03 16.15
CA GLY A 126 -2.82 -17.83 16.52
C GLY A 126 -2.95 -16.65 15.54
N ARG A 127 -2.22 -15.55 15.79
CA ARG A 127 -2.24 -14.35 14.94
C ARG A 127 -1.60 -14.63 13.58
N SER A 128 -2.35 -14.34 12.51
CA SER A 128 -1.86 -14.52 11.13
C SER A 128 -0.88 -13.40 10.71
N TYR A 129 -1.01 -12.21 11.30
CA TYR A 129 -0.20 -11.02 11.02
C TYR A 129 0.27 -10.31 12.30
N ASN A 130 1.23 -9.39 12.17
CA ASN A 130 1.69 -8.54 13.27
C ASN A 130 0.88 -7.23 13.30
N PRO A 131 -0.03 -7.03 14.28
CA PRO A 131 -0.87 -5.83 14.35
C PRO A 131 -0.06 -4.57 14.61
N ASP A 132 0.99 -4.63 15.43
CA ASP A 132 1.82 -3.46 15.74
C ASP A 132 2.53 -2.93 14.49
N LEU A 133 3.04 -3.83 13.64
CA LEU A 133 3.65 -3.45 12.37
C LEU A 133 2.61 -2.83 11.43
N ALA A 134 1.41 -3.41 11.34
CA ALA A 134 0.34 -2.89 10.50
C ALA A 134 -0.08 -1.46 10.93
N THR A 135 -0.30 -1.25 12.23
CA THR A 135 -0.59 0.06 12.82
C THR A 135 0.50 1.07 12.52
N GLN A 136 1.77 0.71 12.76
CA GLN A 136 2.89 1.61 12.51
C GLN A 136 3.01 2.01 11.03
N ILE A 137 2.76 1.08 10.09
CA ILE A 137 2.78 1.40 8.65
C ILE A 137 1.66 2.36 8.28
N ALA A 138 0.44 2.13 8.77
CA ALA A 138 -0.71 2.99 8.50
C ALA A 138 -0.50 4.40 9.08
N GLU A 139 0.00 4.51 10.32
CA GLU A 139 0.31 5.78 10.97
C GLU A 139 1.42 6.56 10.24
N ILE A 140 2.52 5.88 9.86
CA ILE A 140 3.59 6.52 9.08
C ILE A 140 3.06 7.05 7.74
N GLY A 141 2.14 6.33 7.12
CA GLY A 141 1.51 6.69 5.85
C GLY A 141 0.30 7.61 5.95
N ASP A 142 -0.11 8.09 7.14
CA ASP A 142 -1.33 8.88 7.36
C ASP A 142 -2.60 8.25 6.71
N GLY A 143 -2.70 6.92 6.76
CA GLY A 143 -3.81 6.15 6.20
C GLY A 143 -4.62 5.39 7.25
N GLY A 144 -5.62 4.65 6.78
CA GLY A 144 -6.48 3.84 7.65
C GLY A 144 -5.92 2.45 7.91
N LEU A 145 -6.26 1.87 9.06
CA LEU A 145 -6.03 0.47 9.40
C LEU A 145 -7.38 -0.27 9.43
N PHE A 146 -7.45 -1.41 8.76
CA PHE A 146 -8.66 -2.23 8.65
C PHE A 146 -8.35 -3.68 8.92
N PHE A 147 -9.22 -4.34 9.68
CA PHE A 147 -9.17 -5.77 9.94
C PHE A 147 -10.39 -6.42 9.30
N VAL A 148 -10.14 -7.39 8.42
CA VAL A 148 -11.16 -8.08 7.64
C VAL A 148 -11.14 -9.55 8.04
N LYS A 149 -12.12 -9.92 8.89
CA LYS A 149 -12.36 -11.33 9.26
C LYS A 149 -13.10 -12.09 8.16
N ASP A 150 -14.06 -11.43 7.50
CA ASP A 150 -14.85 -12.00 6.41
C ASP A 150 -14.54 -11.35 5.06
N MET A 151 -14.18 -12.16 4.06
CA MET A 151 -13.85 -11.70 2.71
C MET A 151 -14.98 -10.92 2.03
N ARG A 152 -16.24 -11.09 2.46
CA ARG A 152 -17.38 -10.31 1.96
C ARG A 152 -17.24 -8.82 2.25
N ASP A 153 -16.56 -8.47 3.34
CA ASP A 153 -16.37 -7.09 3.77
C ASP A 153 -15.19 -6.41 3.05
N LEU A 154 -14.33 -7.17 2.35
CA LEU A 154 -13.15 -6.61 1.70
C LEU A 154 -13.51 -5.54 0.66
N SER A 155 -14.58 -5.77 -0.10
CA SER A 155 -15.02 -4.84 -1.15
C SER A 155 -15.43 -3.47 -0.60
N SER A 156 -16.11 -3.43 0.56
CA SER A 156 -16.57 -2.18 1.17
C SER A 156 -15.41 -1.36 1.72
N VAL A 157 -14.37 -2.01 2.25
CA VAL A 157 -13.13 -1.36 2.70
C VAL A 157 -12.43 -0.66 1.53
N PHE A 158 -12.27 -1.34 0.40
CA PHE A 158 -11.66 -0.73 -0.80
C PHE A 158 -12.47 0.46 -1.31
N VAL A 159 -13.80 0.35 -1.38
CA VAL A 159 -14.67 1.46 -1.82
C VAL A 159 -14.53 2.66 -0.88
N SER A 160 -14.62 2.45 0.43
CA SER A 160 -14.45 3.51 1.43
C SER A 160 -13.11 4.25 1.29
N GLU A 161 -12.01 3.52 1.10
CA GLU A 161 -10.69 4.14 0.98
C GLU A 161 -10.51 4.92 -0.32
N ILE A 162 -11.05 4.41 -1.43
CA ILE A 162 -11.05 5.12 -2.71
C ILE A 162 -11.92 6.37 -2.62
N ASP A 163 -13.08 6.30 -1.97
CA ASP A 163 -13.98 7.44 -1.79
C ASP A 163 -13.33 8.55 -0.96
N LYS A 164 -12.62 8.21 0.12
CA LYS A 164 -11.84 9.20 0.90
C LYS A 164 -10.79 9.89 0.06
N LEU A 165 -10.08 9.16 -0.81
CA LEU A 165 -9.11 9.75 -1.74
C LEU A 165 -9.79 10.78 -2.64
N MET A 166 -10.95 10.43 -3.18
CA MET A 166 -11.74 11.25 -4.10
C MET A 166 -12.34 12.50 -3.42
N ILE A 167 -12.96 12.33 -2.25
CA ILE A 167 -13.56 13.44 -1.48
C ILE A 167 -12.49 14.45 -1.10
N ARG A 168 -11.38 13.97 -0.53
CA ARG A 168 -10.27 14.85 -0.16
C ARG A 168 -9.69 15.54 -1.42
N ALA A 169 -9.67 14.88 -2.59
CA ALA A 169 -9.25 15.50 -3.86
C ALA A 169 -10.15 16.67 -4.27
N SER A 170 -11.47 16.51 -4.14
CA SER A 170 -12.44 17.57 -4.41
C SER A 170 -12.33 18.75 -3.44
N ALA A 171 -12.04 18.51 -2.16
CA ALA A 171 -11.91 19.56 -1.15
C ALA A 171 -10.72 20.52 -1.39
N LEU A 172 -9.62 20.04 -1.98
CA LEU A 172 -8.47 20.88 -2.34
C LEU A 172 -8.68 21.71 -3.62
N GLN A 173 -9.69 21.41 -4.41
CA GLN A 173 -10.03 22.14 -5.65
C GLN A 173 -11.11 23.21 -5.42
N ALA A 174 -11.65 23.31 -4.20
CA ALA A 174 -12.62 24.34 -3.88
C ALA A 174 -11.95 25.74 -3.93
N PRO A 175 -12.54 26.72 -4.63
CA PRO A 175 -12.00 28.07 -4.66
C PRO A 175 -11.98 28.65 -3.25
N VAL A 176 -10.81 29.15 -2.82
CA VAL A 176 -10.68 29.90 -1.57
C VAL A 176 -11.63 31.11 -1.66
N PRO A 177 -12.56 31.30 -0.71
CA PRO A 177 -13.40 32.49 -0.72
C PRO A 177 -12.49 33.72 -0.66
N ARG A 178 -12.62 34.60 -1.64
CA ARG A 178 -11.95 35.90 -1.62
C ARG A 178 -12.50 36.64 -0.41
N ALA A 179 -11.63 36.98 0.54
CA ALA A 179 -11.97 37.91 1.59
C ALA A 179 -12.33 39.25 0.93
N GLU A 180 -13.55 39.72 1.20
CA GLU A 180 -14.01 41.08 0.86
C GLU A 180 -13.37 42.12 1.78
#